data_AF-A0AA50HYZ1-F1
#
_entry.id   AF-A0AA50HYZ1-F1
#
_cell.length_a   1.000
_cell.length_b   1.000
_cell.length_c   1.000
_cell.angle_alpha   90.00
_cell.angle_beta   90.00
_cell.angle_gamma   90.00
#
_symmetry.space_group_name_H-M   'P 1'
#
loop_
_entity.id
_entity.type
_entity.pdbx_description
1 polymer ?
#
loop_
_entity_poly.entity_id
_entity_poly.type
_entity_poly.pdbx_seq_one_letter_code
_entity_poly.pdbx_strand_id
1 'polypeptide(L)'
;MLQKVNRDTQKFAMKCSEVTVGDKAIPVYKDPVTDPGKTSKKGRLSLVKTDSGYGTVRTSSEDLLQVVYENGNLLQDQCLDAIRQRARAISQGQCSRKLVGIKQS
;
A
#
# COMPACT_ATOMS: atom_id res chain seq x y z
N MET A 1 8.26 10.21 23.90
CA MET A 1 8.89 10.15 22.56
C MET A 1 7.87 10.54 21.50
N LEU A 2 7.76 11.82 21.14
CA LEU A 2 6.82 12.33 20.12
C LEU A 2 7.38 13.52 19.31
N GLN A 3 8.55 14.06 19.70
CA GLN A 3 9.00 15.39 19.24
C GLN A 3 10.16 15.36 18.25
N LYS A 4 10.96 14.28 18.17
CA LYS A 4 12.13 14.18 17.29
C LYS A 4 11.86 13.38 16.01
N VAL A 5 10.70 13.57 15.39
CA VAL A 5 10.32 12.95 14.12
C VAL A 5 9.79 14.01 13.18
N ASN A 6 10.12 13.90 11.89
CA ASN A 6 9.62 14.80 10.85
C ASN A 6 9.15 13.99 9.63
N ARG A 7 8.52 14.68 8.66
CA ARG A 7 7.98 14.09 7.44
C ARG A 7 9.02 13.28 6.64
N ASP A 8 10.27 13.73 6.64
CA ASP A 8 11.36 13.12 5.89
C ASP A 8 11.98 11.90 6.58
N THR A 9 11.70 11.69 7.88
CA THR A 9 12.22 10.55 8.66
C THR A 9 11.86 9.21 8.02
N GLN A 10 10.67 9.10 7.44
CA GLN A 10 10.21 7.94 6.67
C GLN A 10 10.05 8.23 5.17
N LYS A 11 10.57 9.38 4.70
CA LYS A 11 10.51 9.82 3.30
C LYS A 11 9.10 9.87 2.70
N PHE A 12 8.09 10.24 3.49
CA PHE A 12 6.72 10.34 2.98
C PHE A 12 6.59 11.43 1.90
N ALA A 13 5.88 11.12 0.82
CA ALA A 13 5.66 12.02 -0.30
C ALA A 13 4.38 11.67 -1.06
N MET A 14 3.69 12.69 -1.57
CA MET A 14 2.59 12.55 -2.53
C MET A 14 3.08 13.04 -3.89
N LYS A 15 2.79 12.29 -4.96
CA LYS A 15 3.17 12.61 -6.33
C LYS A 15 2.08 12.14 -7.29
N CYS A 16 1.79 12.94 -8.31
CA CYS A 16 0.96 12.50 -9.42
C CYS A 16 1.71 11.42 -10.22
N SER A 17 1.03 10.32 -10.52
CA SER A 17 1.59 9.21 -11.30
C SER A 17 0.86 8.98 -12.63
N GLU A 18 -0.36 9.48 -12.81
CA GLU A 18 -1.15 9.36 -14.03
C GLU A 18 -2.04 10.58 -14.21
N VAL A 19 -2.18 11.04 -15.46
CA VAL A 19 -3.17 12.05 -15.84
C VAL A 19 -4.00 11.52 -17.00
N THR A 20 -5.28 11.87 -17.03
CA THR A 20 -6.17 11.55 -18.15
C THR A 20 -6.38 12.81 -18.98
N VAL A 21 -6.04 12.76 -20.27
CA VAL A 21 -6.23 13.87 -21.21
C VAL A 21 -7.12 13.38 -22.35
N GLY A 22 -8.35 13.90 -22.42
CA GLY A 22 -9.42 13.27 -23.21
C GLY A 22 -9.68 11.87 -22.69
N ASP A 23 -9.68 10.87 -23.57
CA ASP A 23 -9.88 9.46 -23.22
C ASP A 23 -8.57 8.67 -23.02
N LYS A 24 -7.43 9.37 -22.93
CA LYS A 24 -6.10 8.73 -22.84
C LYS A 24 -5.49 8.90 -21.46
N ALA A 25 -5.20 7.76 -20.81
CA ALA A 25 -4.39 7.71 -19.60
C ALA A 25 -2.89 7.82 -19.93
N ILE A 26 -2.23 8.82 -19.36
CA ILE A 26 -0.82 9.12 -19.59
C ILE A 26 -0.05 8.96 -18.28
N PRO A 27 0.93 8.03 -18.20
CA PRO A 27 1.76 7.90 -17.01
C PRO A 27 2.71 9.11 -16.89
N VAL A 28 2.70 9.77 -15.73
CA VAL A 28 3.58 10.90 -15.41
C VAL A 28 4.45 10.56 -14.20
N TYR A 29 5.62 11.21 -14.10
CA TYR A 29 6.55 10.98 -13.00
C TYR A 29 7.57 12.11 -12.90
N LYS A 30 8.18 12.25 -11.73
CA LYS A 30 9.32 13.13 -11.51
C LYS A 30 10.61 12.30 -11.62
N ASP A 31 11.59 12.85 -12.32
CA ASP A 31 12.92 12.27 -12.47
C ASP A 31 13.99 13.37 -12.40
N PRO A 32 14.40 13.79 -11.19
CA PRO A 32 15.31 14.92 -11.05
C PRO A 32 16.73 14.52 -11.41
N VAL A 33 17.37 15.28 -12.31
CA VAL A 33 18.73 15.06 -12.81
C VAL A 33 19.77 14.93 -11.67
N THR A 34 19.60 15.69 -10.59
CA THR A 34 20.57 15.76 -9.49
C THR A 34 20.37 14.71 -8.40
N ASP A 35 19.29 13.93 -8.42
CA ASP A 35 19.00 12.95 -7.38
C ASP A 35 18.14 11.77 -7.90
N PRO A 36 18.79 10.77 -8.53
CA PRO A 36 18.09 9.59 -9.06
C PRO A 36 17.31 8.79 -8.00
N GLY A 37 17.65 8.94 -6.71
CA GLY A 37 16.91 8.31 -5.61
C GLY A 37 15.50 8.89 -5.40
N LYS A 38 15.18 10.01 -6.04
CA LYS A 38 13.88 10.69 -5.94
C LYS A 38 12.96 10.44 -7.13
N THR A 39 13.32 9.57 -8.06
CA THR A 39 12.44 9.17 -9.17
C THR A 39 11.13 8.57 -8.64
N SER A 40 9.99 8.96 -9.21
CA SER A 40 8.68 8.47 -8.78
C SER A 40 8.13 7.35 -9.66
N LYS A 41 7.19 6.58 -9.11
CA LYS A 41 6.42 5.57 -9.86
C LYS A 41 5.48 6.25 -10.89
N LYS A 42 5.10 5.51 -11.93
CA LYS A 42 4.34 6.01 -13.09
C LYS A 42 3.12 5.12 -13.39
N GLY A 43 2.03 5.75 -13.83
CA GLY A 43 0.73 5.15 -14.12
C GLY A 43 -0.16 5.00 -12.89
N ARG A 44 -1.33 4.38 -13.10
CA ARG A 44 -2.11 3.73 -12.04
C ARG A 44 -1.21 2.77 -11.26
N LEU A 45 -1.51 2.58 -9.98
CA LEU A 45 -0.73 1.73 -9.07
C LEU A 45 -1.66 0.85 -8.22
N SER A 46 -1.20 -0.36 -7.91
CA SER A 46 -1.84 -1.29 -6.99
C SER A 46 -0.84 -1.81 -5.97
N LEU A 47 -1.30 -2.09 -4.75
CA LEU A 47 -0.52 -2.74 -3.71
C LEU A 47 -0.84 -4.23 -3.71
N VAL A 48 0.16 -5.08 -3.88
CA VAL A 48 -0.02 -6.54 -3.89
C VAL A 48 0.81 -7.20 -2.81
N LYS A 49 0.39 -8.39 -2.38
CA LYS A 49 1.21 -9.24 -1.51
C LYS A 49 2.18 -10.03 -2.38
N THR A 50 3.44 -10.04 -2.00
CA THR A 50 4.50 -10.82 -2.64
C THR A 50 5.04 -11.86 -1.66
N ASP A 51 5.82 -12.82 -2.16
CA ASP A 51 6.48 -13.82 -1.31
C ASP A 51 7.39 -13.17 -0.25
N SER A 52 7.95 -11.99 -0.56
CA SER A 52 8.82 -11.21 0.31
C SER A 52 8.10 -10.15 1.15
N GLY A 53 6.77 -10.05 1.07
CA GLY A 53 5.97 -9.06 1.80
C GLY A 53 4.99 -8.31 0.91
N TYR A 54 5.27 -7.05 0.62
CA TYR A 54 4.40 -6.18 -0.17
C TYR A 54 5.15 -5.52 -1.31
N GLY A 55 4.49 -5.42 -2.47
CA GLY A 55 5.01 -4.78 -3.67
C GLY A 55 4.00 -3.80 -4.27
N THR A 56 4.51 -2.77 -4.95
CA THR A 56 3.68 -1.87 -5.76
C THR A 56 3.84 -2.22 -7.24
N VAL A 57 2.74 -2.46 -7.93
CA VAL A 57 2.67 -2.74 -9.38
C VAL A 57 1.77 -1.70 -10.06
N ARG A 58 1.70 -1.69 -11.41
CA ARG A 58 0.89 -0.68 -12.14
C ARG A 58 -0.62 -0.93 -12.01
N THR A 59 -1.08 -2.12 -12.37
CA THR A 59 -2.48 -2.49 -12.18
C THR A 59 -2.53 -3.96 -11.84
N SER A 60 -3.26 -4.32 -10.80
CA SER A 60 -3.54 -5.71 -10.45
C SER A 60 -5.01 -5.87 -10.10
N SER A 61 -5.57 -7.03 -10.41
CA SER A 61 -6.87 -7.45 -9.88
C SER A 61 -6.81 -7.80 -8.39
N GLU A 62 -5.61 -8.03 -7.84
CA GLU A 62 -5.35 -8.38 -6.43
C GLU A 62 -4.92 -7.15 -5.60
N ASP A 63 -5.47 -5.98 -5.92
CA ASP A 63 -5.13 -4.74 -5.22
C ASP A 63 -5.63 -4.77 -3.77
N LEU A 64 -4.72 -4.50 -2.84
CA LEU A 64 -5.00 -4.45 -1.41
C LEU A 64 -5.46 -3.06 -0.95
N LEU A 65 -5.34 -2.02 -1.80
CA LEU A 65 -5.84 -0.70 -1.50
C LEU A 65 -7.37 -0.68 -1.51
N GLN A 66 -7.97 -0.09 -0.48
CA GLN A 66 -9.42 0.02 -0.32
C GLN A 66 -9.85 1.48 -0.49
N VAL A 67 -10.96 1.70 -1.18
CA VAL A 67 -11.56 3.04 -1.29
C VAL A 67 -12.20 3.38 0.05
N VAL A 68 -11.62 4.37 0.75
CA VAL A 68 -12.14 4.83 2.04
C VAL A 68 -12.98 6.09 1.92
N TYR A 69 -12.81 6.85 0.84
CA TYR A 69 -13.48 8.11 0.59
C TYR A 69 -13.75 8.28 -0.90
N GLU A 70 -14.97 8.69 -1.24
CA GLU A 70 -15.37 8.92 -2.62
C GLU A 70 -16.44 10.03 -2.67
N ASN A 71 -16.24 11.01 -3.56
CA ASN A 71 -17.22 12.05 -3.89
C ASN A 71 -17.85 12.77 -2.67
N GLY A 72 -17.06 13.13 -1.66
CA GLY A 72 -17.58 13.82 -0.47
C GLY A 72 -17.90 12.91 0.71
N ASN A 73 -17.97 11.59 0.50
CA ASN A 73 -18.47 10.64 1.47
C ASN A 73 -17.37 9.73 2.01
N LEU A 74 -17.33 9.55 3.32
CA LEU A 74 -16.50 8.54 3.98
C LEU A 74 -17.21 7.18 3.87
N LEU A 75 -16.57 6.22 3.18
CA LEU A 75 -17.13 4.89 2.93
C LEU A 75 -16.72 3.87 4.01
N GLN A 76 -15.56 4.09 4.64
CA GLN A 76 -15.02 3.17 5.63
C GLN A 76 -14.45 3.94 6.81
N ASP A 77 -15.16 3.89 7.93
CA ASP A 77 -14.65 4.34 9.22
C ASP A 77 -13.97 3.19 9.97
N GLN A 78 -12.93 3.49 10.74
CA GLN A 78 -12.12 2.48 11.42
C GLN A 78 -11.90 2.86 12.88
N CYS A 79 -12.44 2.05 13.78
CA CYS A 79 -12.18 2.22 15.20
C CYS A 79 -10.73 1.84 15.56
N LEU A 80 -10.21 2.48 16.61
CA LEU A 80 -8.84 2.30 17.06
C LEU A 80 -8.51 0.84 17.42
N ASP A 81 -9.48 0.09 17.95
CA ASP A 81 -9.27 -1.31 18.32
C ASP A 81 -9.11 -2.23 17.10
N ALA A 82 -9.87 -2.00 16.03
CA ALA A 82 -9.69 -2.72 14.77
C ALA A 82 -8.29 -2.42 14.17
N ILE A 83 -7.83 -1.17 14.25
CA ILE A 83 -6.48 -0.78 13.80
C ILE A 83 -5.41 -1.52 14.61
N ARG A 84 -5.54 -1.55 15.95
CA ARG A 84 -4.61 -2.25 16.85
C ARG A 84 -4.56 -3.76 16.58
N GLN A 85 -5.71 -4.38 16.35
CA GLN A 85 -5.78 -5.81 16.02
C GLN A 85 -5.02 -6.12 14.74
N ARG A 86 -5.23 -5.34 13.67
CA ARG A 86 -4.50 -5.52 12.40
C ARG A 86 -2.99 -5.30 12.54
N ALA A 87 -2.58 -4.26 13.27
CA ALA A 87 -1.16 -3.98 13.49
C ALA A 87 -0.45 -5.14 14.22
N ARG A 88 -1.12 -5.79 15.18
CA ARG A 88 -0.62 -6.98 15.88
C ARG A 88 -0.64 -8.24 15.04
N ALA A 89 -1.62 -8.38 14.14
CA ALA A 89 -1.71 -9.55 13.26
C ALA A 89 -0.50 -9.66 12.31
N ILE A 90 0.08 -8.51 11.90
CA ILE A 90 1.27 -8.48 11.04
C ILE A 90 2.51 -9.02 11.76
N SER A 91 2.65 -8.83 13.08
CA SER A 91 3.80 -9.33 13.85
C SER A 91 3.74 -10.83 14.18
N GLN A 92 2.62 -11.51 13.89
CA GLN A 92 2.40 -12.95 14.16
C GLN A 92 2.56 -13.81 12.89
N GLY A 93 3.08 -13.25 11.80
CA GLY A 93 3.24 -13.88 10.49
C GLY A 93 4.38 -14.91 10.35
N GLN A 94 4.80 -15.57 11.44
CA GLN A 94 5.56 -16.83 11.38
C GLN A 94 4.95 -17.80 12.40
N CYS A 95 3.92 -18.53 11.98
CA CYS A 95 3.55 -19.77 12.65
C CYS A 95 3.15 -20.77 11.57
N SER A 96 4.01 -21.78 11.39
CA SER A 96 3.79 -22.89 10.48
C SER A 96 2.45 -23.55 10.76
N ARG A 97 1.59 -23.64 9.74
CA ARG A 97 0.45 -24.55 9.77
C ARG A 97 0.98 -25.98 9.79
N LYS A 98 1.17 -26.57 10.96
CA LYS A 98 1.07 -28.04 11.09
C LYS A 98 -0.39 -28.39 10.93
N LEU A 99 -0.74 -28.98 9.78
CA LEU A 99 -2.00 -29.70 9.63
C LEU A 99 -1.94 -30.92 10.56
N VAL A 100 -2.72 -30.87 11.64
CA VAL A 100 -2.97 -32.03 12.50
C VAL A 100 -3.96 -32.95 11.76
N GLY A 101 -3.63 -34.23 11.76
CA GLY A 101 -4.21 -35.24 10.87
C GLY A 101 -5.70 -35.50 11.06
N ILE A 102 -6.34 -35.82 9.94
CA ILE A 102 -7.61 -36.52 9.90
C ILE A 102 -7.28 -38.00 9.76
N LYS A 103 -7.53 -38.77 10.83
CA LYS A 103 -7.66 -40.23 10.72
C LYS A 103 -8.86 -40.52 9.81
N GLN A 104 -8.64 -41.18 8.70
CA GLN A 104 -9.72 -41.92 8.04
C GLN A 104 -9.70 -43.37 8.53
N SER A 105 -10.92 -43.86 8.72
CA SER A 105 -11.35 -45.20 9.15
C SER A 105 -10.72 -46.33 8.34
#